data_AF-A0AAV8W8C4-F1
#
_entry.id   AF-A0AAV8W8C4-F1
#
_cell.length_a   1.000
_cell.length_b   1.000
_cell.length_c   1.000
_cell.angle_alpha   90.00
_cell.angle_beta   90.00
_cell.angle_gamma   90.00
#
_symmetry.space_group_name_H-M   'P 1'
#
loop_
_entity.id
_entity.type
_entity.pdbx_description
1 polymer ?
#
loop_
_entity_poly.entity_id
_entity_poly.type
_entity_poly.pdbx_seq_one_letter_code
_entity_poly.pdbx_strand_id
1 'polypeptide(L)'
;MPIENVLFHIVDPPPYIDGVKINSPHYLCKIILGPSSSRRYTIVVSQYEKSTTIYYTLRAYATCPFTLTKIYDPYIIEKQLTDEWKGVTAGGCPNHPVTYSNNPKFKIEIESSSGNNQLLVELKGPKQYQLGIEAIIMQVNDETITAPFRSKSSGSYRSGYVILELENIPAGILRLIPSTFLPNQEGPFILAVKSSAPINMSRI
;
A
#
# COMPACT_ATOMS: atom_id res chain seq x y z
N MET A 1 -24.39 -3.08 22.93
CA MET A 1 -22.98 -3.51 22.80
C MET A 1 -22.50 -3.05 21.44
N PRO A 2 -21.55 -2.10 21.35
CA PRO A 2 -21.00 -1.70 20.07
C PRO A 2 -20.05 -2.80 19.62
N ILE A 3 -20.27 -3.29 18.40
CA ILE A 3 -19.35 -4.19 17.71
C ILE A 3 -18.16 -3.33 17.31
N GLU A 4 -17.09 -3.38 18.10
CA GLU A 4 -15.82 -2.78 17.73
C GLU A 4 -15.30 -3.50 16.49
N ASN A 5 -15.32 -2.80 15.36
CA ASN A 5 -14.64 -3.21 14.14
C ASN A 5 -13.14 -3.14 14.40
N VAL A 6 -12.60 -4.19 15.00
CA VAL A 6 -11.15 -4.32 15.15
C VAL A 6 -10.57 -4.49 13.75
N LEU A 7 -9.83 -3.47 13.33
CA LEU A 7 -9.11 -3.43 12.06
C LEU A 7 -7.92 -4.40 12.14
N PHE A 8 -8.20 -5.71 12.16
CA PHE A 8 -7.19 -6.71 11.92
C PHE A 8 -6.90 -6.68 10.42
N HIS A 9 -5.67 -6.36 10.05
CA HIS A 9 -5.12 -6.95 8.85
C HIS A 9 -5.29 -8.46 9.04
N ILE A 10 -6.25 -9.07 8.35
CA ILE A 10 -6.26 -10.51 8.16
C ILE A 10 -5.04 -10.74 7.25
N VAL A 11 -3.87 -10.89 7.87
CA VAL A 11 -2.68 -11.34 7.19
C VAL A 11 -2.94 -12.81 6.95
N ASP A 12 -3.18 -13.18 5.70
CA ASP A 12 -3.28 -14.56 5.26
C ASP A 12 -2.01 -14.86 4.44
N PRO A 13 -1.14 -15.78 4.90
CA PRO A 13 -1.27 -16.62 6.09
C PRO A 13 -1.09 -15.86 7.42
N PRO A 14 -1.66 -16.35 8.53
CA PRO A 14 -1.50 -15.74 9.85
C PRO A 14 -0.02 -15.72 10.27
N PRO A 15 0.37 -14.76 11.12
CA PRO A 15 1.75 -14.69 11.60
C PRO A 15 2.13 -15.97 12.35
N TYR A 16 3.38 -16.40 12.18
CA TYR A 16 3.91 -17.58 12.89
C TYR A 16 3.84 -17.42 14.41
N ILE A 17 4.11 -16.21 14.91
CA ILE A 17 3.87 -15.80 16.29
C ILE A 17 3.19 -14.43 16.23
N ASP A 18 1.99 -14.32 16.80
CA ASP A 18 1.33 -13.04 17.02
C ASP A 18 1.65 -12.53 18.43
N GLY A 19 2.19 -11.30 18.50
CA GLY A 19 2.60 -10.70 19.76
C GLY A 19 1.44 -9.97 20.43
N VAL A 20 1.27 -10.14 21.75
CA VAL A 20 0.28 -9.35 22.49
C VAL A 20 0.74 -7.90 22.53
N LYS A 21 -0.12 -7.00 22.08
CA LYS A 21 0.07 -5.54 22.20
C LYS A 21 -0.01 -5.17 23.67
N ILE A 22 1.12 -4.75 24.25
CA ILE A 22 1.23 -4.37 25.66
C ILE A 22 1.83 -2.98 25.81
N ASN A 23 1.48 -2.30 26.90
CA ASN A 23 2.04 -0.99 27.27
C ASN A 23 3.36 -1.11 28.08
N SER A 24 3.95 -2.31 28.14
CA SER A 24 5.24 -2.54 28.79
C SER A 24 6.40 -2.09 27.90
N PRO A 25 7.49 -1.55 28.46
CA PRO A 25 8.68 -1.21 27.69
C PRO A 25 9.41 -2.44 27.10
N HIS A 26 9.11 -3.63 27.60
CA HIS A 26 9.79 -4.86 27.19
C HIS A 26 8.78 -5.94 26.78
N TYR A 27 9.08 -6.58 25.65
CA TYR A 27 8.43 -7.78 25.16
C TYR A 27 9.50 -8.80 24.77
N LEU A 28 9.37 -10.04 25.26
CA LEU A 28 10.28 -11.14 24.93
C LEU A 28 9.52 -12.17 24.10
N CYS A 29 10.04 -12.44 22.89
CA CYS A 29 9.56 -13.51 22.02
C CYS A 29 10.65 -14.58 21.89
N LYS A 30 10.25 -15.86 21.97
CA LYS A 30 11.15 -17.00 21.79
C LYS A 30 10.67 -17.85 20.63
N ILE A 31 11.56 -18.10 19.67
CA ILE A 31 11.35 -19.03 18.56
C ILE A 31 12.16 -20.29 18.84
N ILE A 32 11.53 -21.46 18.79
CA ILE A 32 12.20 -22.75 18.97
C ILE A 32 12.34 -23.39 17.59
N LEU A 33 13.59 -23.65 17.19
CA LEU A 33 13.92 -24.22 15.88
C LEU A 33 14.06 -25.74 16.01
N GLY A 34 13.22 -26.48 15.27
CA GLY A 34 13.39 -27.92 15.06
C GLY A 34 14.45 -28.22 13.99
N PRO A 35 14.97 -29.46 13.90
CA PRO A 35 15.98 -29.86 12.93
C PRO A 35 15.61 -29.58 11.46
N SER A 36 14.31 -29.57 11.15
CA SER A 36 13.71 -29.33 9.83
C SER A 36 13.00 -27.97 9.71
N SER A 37 13.19 -27.03 10.64
CA SER A 37 12.44 -25.78 10.69
C SER A 37 12.85 -24.74 9.63
N SER A 38 11.88 -23.89 9.25
CA SER A 38 12.07 -22.76 8.33
C SER A 38 13.05 -21.73 8.90
N ARG A 39 13.93 -21.20 8.04
CA ARG A 39 15.12 -20.43 8.44
C ARG A 39 15.01 -18.91 8.24
N ARG A 40 13.89 -18.40 7.75
CA ARG A 40 13.69 -16.98 7.50
C ARG A 40 12.42 -16.49 8.17
N TYR A 41 12.57 -15.49 9.01
CA TYR A 41 11.47 -14.84 9.71
C TYR A 41 11.48 -13.36 9.37
N THR A 42 10.29 -12.80 9.22
CA THR A 42 10.08 -11.35 9.13
C THR A 42 9.52 -10.88 10.46
N ILE A 43 10.20 -9.92 11.09
CA ILE A 43 9.74 -9.32 12.35
C ILE A 43 9.03 -8.02 12.01
N VAL A 44 7.74 -7.96 12.33
CA VAL A 44 6.94 -6.75 12.18
C VAL A 44 6.70 -6.15 13.56
N VAL A 45 7.23 -4.95 13.79
CA VAL A 45 6.95 -4.17 15.00
C VAL A 45 5.74 -3.29 14.70
N SER A 46 4.66 -3.45 15.47
CA SER A 46 3.41 -2.71 15.28
C SER A 46 2.98 -2.01 16.57
N GLN A 47 2.27 -0.90 16.39
CA GLN A 47 1.68 -0.11 17.47
C GLN A 47 0.16 -0.10 17.30
N TYR A 48 -0.57 -0.34 18.40
CA TYR A 48 -2.01 -0.13 18.45
C TYR A 48 -2.29 1.36 18.60
N GLU A 49 -3.19 1.91 17.78
CA GLU A 49 -3.57 3.32 17.77
C GLU A 49 -2.36 4.27 17.82
N LYS A 50 -1.83 4.63 16.63
CA LYS A 50 -0.70 5.57 16.47
C LYS A 50 -1.05 6.98 16.98
N SER A 51 -1.15 7.15 18.29
CA SER A 51 -1.39 8.42 18.98
C SER A 51 -0.09 9.17 19.24
N THR A 52 1.01 8.45 19.41
CA THR A 52 2.35 8.99 19.70
C THR A 52 3.43 8.16 19.01
N THR A 53 4.49 8.83 18.53
CA THR A 53 5.66 8.14 17.98
C THR A 53 6.44 7.47 19.09
N ILE A 54 6.67 6.17 18.96
CA ILE A 54 7.48 5.39 19.91
C ILE A 54 8.80 4.96 19.26
N TYR A 55 9.87 5.02 20.03
CA TYR A 55 11.18 4.48 19.64
C TYR A 55 11.36 3.12 20.28
N TYR A 56 12.00 2.20 19.56
CA TYR A 56 12.25 0.85 20.05
C TYR A 56 13.66 0.40 19.69
N THR A 57 14.17 -0.57 20.44
CA THR A 57 15.38 -1.32 20.11
C THR A 57 15.02 -2.79 19.96
N LEU A 58 15.42 -3.41 18.84
CA LEU A 58 15.29 -4.85 18.64
C LEU A 58 16.63 -5.52 18.94
N ARG A 59 16.64 -6.48 19.86
CA ARG A 59 17.80 -7.34 20.15
C ARG A 59 17.42 -8.79 19.88
N ALA A 60 18.29 -9.51 19.17
CA ALA A 60 18.12 -10.92 18.88
C ALA A 60 19.32 -11.69 19.45
N TYR A 61 19.03 -12.82 20.08
CA TYR A 61 20.02 -13.75 20.61
C TYR A 61 19.66 -15.14 20.08
N ALA A 62 20.65 -15.90 19.65
CA ALA A 62 20.45 -17.26 19.18
C ALA A 62 21.60 -18.17 19.65
N THR A 63 21.29 -19.44 19.83
CA THR A 63 22.26 -20.50 20.13
C THR A 63 22.90 -21.08 18.87
N CYS A 64 22.57 -20.53 17.70
CA CYS A 64 23.13 -20.87 16.40
C CYS A 64 23.52 -19.58 15.65
N PRO A 65 24.40 -19.67 14.65
CA PRO A 65 24.71 -18.52 13.80
C PRO A 65 23.43 -17.97 13.15
N PHE A 66 23.25 -16.65 13.22
CA PHE A 66 22.11 -15.97 12.63
C PHE A 66 22.52 -14.60 12.09
N THR A 67 21.68 -14.06 11.20
CA THR A 67 21.81 -12.71 10.66
C THR A 67 20.51 -11.96 10.89
N LEU A 68 20.61 -10.74 11.42
CA LEU A 68 19.49 -9.81 11.55
C LEU A 68 19.76 -8.60 10.66
N THR A 69 18.95 -8.40 9.64
CA THR A 69 19.05 -7.30 8.68
C THR A 69 17.72 -6.56 8.59
N LYS A 70 17.78 -5.26 8.28
CA LYS A 70 16.59 -4.52 7.86
C LYS A 70 16.02 -5.13 6.58
N ILE A 71 14.70 -5.08 6.44
CA ILE A 71 14.04 -5.43 5.18
C ILE A 71 14.52 -4.43 4.13
N TYR A 72 14.87 -4.93 2.96
CA TYR A 72 15.21 -4.11 1.80
C TYR A 72 13.97 -3.34 1.36
N ASP A 73 14.07 -2.02 1.29
CA ASP A 73 13.05 -1.17 0.69
C ASP A 73 13.39 -1.01 -0.80
N PRO A 74 12.59 -1.58 -1.72
CA PRO A 74 12.86 -1.48 -3.15
C PRO A 74 12.56 -0.08 -3.71
N TYR A 75 11.86 0.78 -2.96
CA TYR A 75 11.41 2.07 -3.46
C TYR A 75 12.46 3.15 -3.19
N ILE A 76 13.09 3.61 -4.26
CA ILE A 76 14.15 4.63 -4.21
C ILE A 76 13.62 6.04 -4.54
N ILE A 77 12.42 6.13 -5.10
CA ILE A 77 11.74 7.39 -5.45
C ILE A 77 10.39 7.45 -4.76
N GLU A 78 10.03 8.63 -4.24
CA GLU A 78 8.70 8.94 -3.75
C GLU A 78 8.21 10.25 -4.39
N LYS A 79 6.99 10.22 -4.95
CA LYS A 79 6.26 11.41 -5.42
C LYS A 79 4.95 11.49 -4.68
N GLN A 80 4.58 12.68 -4.25
CA GLN A 80 3.38 12.91 -3.47
C GLN A 80 2.67 14.18 -3.94
N LEU A 81 1.35 14.14 -3.97
CA LEU A 81 0.51 15.32 -4.20
C LEU A 81 -0.71 15.31 -3.29
N THR A 82 -1.31 16.48 -3.14
CA THR A 82 -2.59 16.68 -2.44
C THR A 82 -3.61 17.18 -3.45
N ASP A 83 -4.83 16.65 -3.39
CA ASP A 83 -5.96 17.03 -4.25
C ASP A 83 -7.27 16.75 -3.48
N GLU A 84 -8.43 16.94 -4.10
CA GLU A 84 -9.73 16.72 -3.46
C GLU A 84 -10.78 16.07 -4.38
N TRP A 85 -11.69 15.30 -3.78
CA TRP A 85 -12.97 14.97 -4.41
C TRP A 85 -13.94 16.10 -4.13
N LYS A 86 -14.49 16.73 -5.19
CA LYS A 86 -15.36 17.90 -5.05
C LYS A 86 -16.31 18.04 -6.23
N GLY A 87 -17.59 18.30 -5.94
CA GLY A 87 -18.65 18.39 -6.93
C GLY A 87 -18.65 17.17 -7.84
N VAL A 88 -18.49 17.40 -9.14
CA VAL A 88 -18.53 16.32 -10.15
C VAL A 88 -17.42 15.29 -9.96
N THR A 89 -16.28 15.63 -9.35
CA THR A 89 -15.16 14.68 -9.16
C THR A 89 -15.36 13.75 -7.97
N ALA A 90 -16.37 13.96 -7.12
CA ALA A 90 -16.77 13.02 -6.08
C ALA A 90 -17.61 11.87 -6.68
N GLY A 91 -16.99 11.10 -7.57
CA GLY A 91 -17.67 10.16 -8.47
C GLY A 91 -18.06 8.81 -7.85
N GLY A 92 -17.54 8.47 -6.67
CA GLY A 92 -17.74 7.17 -6.03
C GLY A 92 -16.95 6.05 -6.70
N CYS A 93 -17.19 4.79 -6.32
CA CYS A 93 -16.48 3.62 -6.83
C CYS A 93 -17.05 3.10 -8.18
N PRO A 94 -16.43 2.08 -8.83
CA PRO A 94 -16.91 1.52 -10.10
C PRO A 94 -18.36 1.01 -10.10
N ASN A 95 -18.96 0.75 -8.92
CA ASN A 95 -20.37 0.40 -8.80
C ASN A 95 -21.30 1.57 -9.16
N HIS A 96 -20.76 2.76 -9.37
CA HIS A 96 -21.46 3.99 -9.76
C HIS A 96 -20.98 4.44 -11.15
N PRO A 97 -21.25 3.66 -12.22
CA PRO A 97 -20.62 3.81 -13.53
C PRO A 97 -20.90 5.16 -14.22
N VAL A 98 -22.03 5.80 -13.88
CA VAL A 98 -22.42 7.12 -14.41
C VAL A 98 -21.46 8.22 -13.95
N THR A 99 -20.94 8.12 -12.73
CA THR A 99 -20.13 9.17 -12.09
C THR A 99 -18.69 8.77 -11.87
N TYR A 100 -18.37 7.47 -11.89
CA TYR A 100 -17.01 6.96 -11.63
C TYR A 100 -15.95 7.59 -12.54
N SER A 101 -16.29 7.77 -13.82
CA SER A 101 -15.41 8.38 -14.82
C SER A 101 -15.07 9.85 -14.53
N ASN A 102 -15.75 10.51 -13.60
CA ASN A 102 -15.48 11.89 -13.21
C ASN A 102 -14.43 12.01 -12.10
N ASN A 103 -14.08 10.91 -11.42
CA ASN A 103 -13.05 10.94 -10.37
C ASN A 103 -11.72 11.53 -10.89
N PRO A 104 -10.91 12.17 -10.02
CA PRO A 104 -9.58 12.65 -10.38
C PRO A 104 -8.74 11.53 -11.00
N LYS A 105 -7.90 11.86 -11.99
CA LYS A 105 -7.02 10.90 -12.66
C LYS A 105 -5.59 11.43 -12.63
N PHE A 106 -4.64 10.52 -12.46
CA PHE A 106 -3.23 10.86 -12.41
C PHE A 106 -2.46 9.99 -13.38
N LYS A 107 -1.67 10.62 -14.24
CA LYS A 107 -0.71 9.98 -15.13
C LYS A 107 0.57 9.71 -14.35
N ILE A 108 1.03 8.47 -14.37
CA ILE A 108 2.34 8.04 -13.87
C ILE A 108 3.14 7.56 -15.06
N GLU A 109 4.26 8.21 -15.32
CA GLU A 109 5.20 7.86 -16.38
C GLU A 109 6.44 7.24 -15.75
N ILE A 110 6.72 5.98 -16.10
CA ILE A 110 7.84 5.22 -15.56
C ILE A 110 9.02 5.34 -16.54
N GLU A 111 10.05 6.05 -16.13
CA GLU A 111 11.26 6.30 -16.90
C GLU A 111 12.32 5.27 -16.53
N SER A 112 12.22 4.09 -17.15
CA SER A 112 13.10 2.96 -16.87
C SER A 112 13.45 2.22 -18.16
N SER A 113 14.68 1.71 -18.24
CA SER A 113 15.07 0.73 -19.26
C SER A 113 14.72 -0.71 -18.85
N SER A 114 14.27 -0.92 -17.59
CA SER A 114 13.84 -2.22 -17.08
C SER A 114 12.34 -2.45 -17.35
N GLY A 115 11.99 -3.65 -17.79
CA GLY A 115 10.60 -4.13 -17.86
C GLY A 115 10.03 -4.59 -16.51
N ASN A 116 10.83 -4.59 -15.44
CA ASN A 116 10.42 -5.03 -14.11
C ASN A 116 10.62 -3.91 -13.09
N ASN A 117 9.61 -3.07 -12.93
CA ASN A 117 9.57 -2.01 -11.94
C ASN A 117 8.50 -2.32 -10.87
N GLN A 118 8.74 -1.83 -9.66
CA GLN A 118 7.83 -1.97 -8.52
C GLN A 118 7.28 -0.60 -8.12
N LEU A 119 5.97 -0.54 -7.89
CA LEU A 119 5.28 0.66 -7.41
C LEU A 119 4.46 0.32 -6.16
N LEU A 120 4.51 1.20 -5.17
CA LEU A 120 3.60 1.23 -4.03
C LEU A 120 2.84 2.54 -4.06
N VAL A 121 1.53 2.46 -4.27
CA VAL A 121 0.64 3.62 -4.27
C VAL A 121 -0.07 3.68 -2.92
N GLU A 122 0.01 4.83 -2.25
CA GLU A 122 -0.65 5.09 -0.97
C GLU A 122 -1.67 6.21 -1.14
N LEU A 123 -2.90 5.97 -0.70
CA LEU A 123 -3.97 6.98 -0.68
C LEU A 123 -4.41 7.21 0.77
N LYS A 124 -4.31 8.47 1.21
CA LYS A 124 -4.78 8.95 2.52
C LYS A 124 -5.92 9.92 2.31
N GLY A 125 -6.99 9.79 3.08
CA GLY A 125 -8.14 10.70 3.02
C GLY A 125 -8.89 10.75 4.35
N PRO A 126 -10.10 11.34 4.40
CA PRO A 126 -10.86 11.46 5.63
C PRO A 126 -11.23 10.09 6.20
N LYS A 127 -11.08 9.90 7.52
CA LYS A 127 -11.30 8.60 8.20
C LYS A 127 -12.72 8.07 8.02
N GLN A 128 -13.70 8.95 7.83
CA GLN A 128 -15.10 8.59 7.61
C GLN A 128 -15.38 8.02 6.21
N TYR A 129 -14.46 8.18 5.25
CA TYR A 129 -14.64 7.68 3.89
C TYR A 129 -13.86 6.39 3.67
N GLN A 130 -14.51 5.45 2.99
CA GLN A 130 -13.87 4.24 2.50
C GLN A 130 -13.24 4.56 1.15
N LEU A 131 -11.95 4.28 1.00
CA LEU A 131 -11.13 4.72 -0.14
C LEU A 131 -10.68 3.52 -0.96
N GLY A 132 -10.52 3.73 -2.27
CA GLY A 132 -9.98 2.76 -3.20
C GLY A 132 -9.16 3.42 -4.31
N ILE A 133 -8.30 2.62 -4.93
CA ILE A 133 -7.45 3.03 -6.05
C ILE A 133 -7.64 2.03 -7.18
N GLU A 134 -7.83 2.52 -8.40
CA GLU A 134 -7.67 1.73 -9.61
C GLU A 134 -6.43 2.20 -10.39
N ALA A 135 -5.56 1.26 -10.76
CA ALA A 135 -4.46 1.47 -11.67
C ALA A 135 -4.79 0.85 -13.03
N ILE A 136 -4.55 1.58 -14.11
CA ILE A 136 -4.79 1.13 -15.49
C ILE A 136 -3.51 1.33 -16.30
N ILE A 137 -3.05 0.29 -17.00
CA ILE A 137 -1.93 0.43 -17.93
C ILE A 137 -2.46 1.07 -19.22
N MET A 138 -1.94 2.25 -19.55
CA MET A 138 -2.33 3.02 -20.73
C MET A 138 -1.41 2.76 -21.91
N GLN A 139 -0.11 2.65 -21.64
CA GLN A 139 0.92 2.45 -22.65
C GLN A 139 2.07 1.65 -22.03
N VAL A 140 2.65 0.75 -22.82
CA VAL A 140 3.92 0.09 -22.55
C VAL A 140 4.91 0.58 -23.60
N ASN A 141 6.13 0.94 -23.19
CA ASN A 141 7.12 1.50 -24.11
C ASN A 141 7.77 0.43 -25.00
N ASP A 142 7.89 -0.80 -24.50
CA ASP A 142 8.40 -1.95 -25.26
C ASP A 142 7.25 -2.69 -25.94
N GLU A 143 7.20 -2.61 -27.27
CA GLU A 143 6.15 -3.25 -28.08
C GLU A 143 6.17 -4.79 -28.02
N THR A 144 7.27 -5.38 -27.55
CA THR A 144 7.40 -6.84 -27.40
C THR A 144 6.82 -7.35 -26.08
N ILE A 145 6.52 -6.46 -25.14
CA ILE A 145 6.01 -6.81 -23.80
C ILE A 145 4.50 -6.63 -23.74
N THR A 146 3.79 -7.72 -23.41
CA THR A 146 2.36 -7.65 -23.08
C THR A 146 2.19 -7.09 -21.66
N ALA A 147 1.29 -6.12 -21.50
CA ALA A 147 0.95 -5.56 -20.20
C ALA A 147 0.52 -6.66 -19.21
N PRO A 148 1.05 -6.69 -17.97
CA PRO A 148 0.73 -7.74 -16.98
C PRO A 148 -0.73 -7.73 -16.55
N PHE A 149 -1.42 -6.61 -16.71
CA PHE A 149 -2.86 -6.45 -16.51
C PHE A 149 -3.38 -5.25 -17.30
N ARG A 150 -4.69 -5.22 -17.55
CA ARG A 150 -5.36 -4.03 -18.07
C ARG A 150 -5.64 -3.02 -16.96
N SER A 151 -6.27 -3.48 -15.87
CA SER A 151 -6.44 -2.73 -14.64
C SER A 151 -6.23 -3.59 -13.40
N LYS A 152 -5.85 -2.95 -12.29
CA LYS A 152 -5.66 -3.57 -10.98
C LYS A 152 -6.16 -2.61 -9.90
N SER A 153 -6.94 -3.11 -8.95
CA SER A 153 -7.47 -2.31 -7.85
C SER A 153 -6.76 -2.58 -6.54
N SER A 154 -6.89 -1.67 -5.59
CA SER A 154 -6.44 -1.84 -4.19
C SER A 154 -7.25 -2.89 -3.40
N GLY A 155 -8.22 -3.56 -4.03
CA GLY A 155 -9.15 -4.49 -3.37
C GLY A 155 -10.30 -3.78 -2.67
N SER A 156 -10.75 -4.35 -1.54
CA SER A 156 -11.86 -3.79 -0.74
C SER A 156 -11.54 -2.36 -0.29
N TYR A 157 -12.52 -1.46 -0.35
CA TYR A 157 -12.35 -0.09 0.07
C TYR A 157 -12.12 -0.01 1.58
N ARG A 158 -11.20 0.84 2.03
CA ARG A 158 -10.77 0.93 3.43
C ARG A 158 -10.87 2.35 3.97
N SER A 159 -11.24 2.47 5.24
CA SER A 159 -11.46 3.77 5.87
C SER A 159 -10.16 4.58 6.01
N GLY A 160 -10.12 5.78 5.42
CA GLY A 160 -9.06 6.79 5.58
C GLY A 160 -7.68 6.46 4.99
N TYR A 161 -7.37 5.19 4.72
CA TYR A 161 -6.09 4.77 4.17
C TYR A 161 -6.19 3.48 3.38
N VAL A 162 -5.58 3.45 2.19
CA VAL A 162 -5.46 2.24 1.37
C VAL A 162 -4.13 2.24 0.61
N ILE A 163 -3.61 1.06 0.32
CA ILE A 163 -2.42 0.86 -0.50
C ILE A 163 -2.73 0.00 -1.73
N LEU A 164 -1.94 0.17 -2.79
CA LEU A 164 -1.93 -0.68 -3.96
C LEU A 164 -0.48 -0.99 -4.35
N GLU A 165 -0.12 -2.27 -4.26
CA GLU A 165 1.19 -2.80 -4.67
C GLU A 165 1.13 -3.34 -6.09
N LEU A 166 2.05 -2.85 -6.92
CA LEU A 166 2.21 -3.22 -8.32
C LEU A 166 3.64 -3.72 -8.53
N GLU A 167 3.78 -4.97 -8.95
CA GLU A 167 5.06 -5.62 -9.24
C GLU A 167 5.15 -5.98 -10.72
N ASN A 168 6.38 -6.13 -11.23
CA ASN A 168 6.64 -6.49 -12.62
C ASN A 168 5.98 -5.53 -13.62
N ILE A 169 6.04 -4.22 -13.31
CA ILE A 169 5.44 -3.18 -14.13
C ILE A 169 6.44 -2.73 -15.20
N PRO A 170 6.11 -2.84 -16.49
CA PRO A 170 6.99 -2.38 -17.55
C PRO A 170 7.03 -0.85 -17.61
N ALA A 171 8.09 -0.32 -18.19
CA ALA A 171 8.19 1.12 -18.46
C ALA A 171 7.07 1.57 -19.41
N GLY A 172 6.51 2.75 -19.14
CA GLY A 172 5.35 3.26 -19.86
C GLY A 172 4.48 4.18 -19.02
N ILE A 173 3.20 4.24 -19.37
CA ILE A 173 2.23 5.16 -18.78
C ILE A 173 1.15 4.37 -18.05
N LEU A 174 0.99 4.65 -16.76
CA LEU A 174 -0.12 4.20 -15.95
C LEU A 174 -1.05 5.37 -15.63
N ARG A 175 -2.32 5.04 -15.42
CA ARG A 175 -3.31 5.95 -14.86
C ARG A 175 -3.74 5.44 -13.50
N LEU A 176 -3.72 6.33 -12.51
CA LEU A 176 -4.28 6.08 -11.19
C LEU A 176 -5.60 6.85 -11.02
N ILE A 177 -6.61 6.18 -10.48
CA ILE A 177 -7.93 6.74 -10.18
C ILE A 177 -8.23 6.52 -8.70
N PRO A 178 -7.97 7.49 -7.82
CA PRO A 178 -8.42 7.46 -6.43
C PRO A 178 -9.91 7.80 -6.35
N SER A 179 -10.66 7.05 -5.55
CA SER A 179 -12.09 7.29 -5.35
C SER A 179 -12.53 6.92 -3.93
N THR A 180 -13.64 7.54 -3.51
CA THR A 180 -14.41 7.10 -2.35
C THR A 180 -15.37 5.98 -2.74
N PHE A 181 -15.90 5.23 -1.77
CA PHE A 181 -16.84 4.16 -2.06
C PHE A 181 -18.17 4.71 -2.62
N LEU A 182 -18.73 5.74 -1.97
CA LEU A 182 -19.96 6.39 -2.41
C LEU A 182 -19.67 7.72 -3.11
N PRO A 183 -20.47 8.13 -4.11
CA PRO A 183 -20.42 9.46 -4.69
C PRO A 183 -20.79 10.56 -3.69
N ASN A 184 -20.50 11.81 -4.06
CA ASN A 184 -20.78 13.02 -3.27
C ASN A 184 -20.09 13.05 -1.90
N GLN A 185 -19.08 12.20 -1.70
CA GLN A 185 -18.19 12.26 -0.54
C GLN A 185 -17.04 13.21 -0.86
N GLU A 186 -17.24 14.49 -0.53
CA GLU A 186 -16.25 15.53 -0.80
C GLU A 186 -15.19 15.63 0.29
N GLY A 187 -13.94 15.81 -0.11
CA GLY A 187 -12.86 16.02 0.85
C GLY A 187 -11.47 15.91 0.25
N PRO A 188 -10.45 16.38 0.99
CA PRO A 188 -9.07 16.34 0.57
C PRO A 188 -8.52 14.91 0.65
N PHE A 189 -7.58 14.59 -0.21
CA PHE A 189 -6.78 13.38 -0.14
C PHE A 189 -5.33 13.65 -0.51
N ILE A 190 -4.47 12.73 -0.09
CA ILE A 190 -3.05 12.71 -0.42
C ILE A 190 -2.77 11.41 -1.16
N LEU A 191 -2.22 11.53 -2.36
CA LEU A 191 -1.80 10.41 -3.20
C LEU A 191 -0.28 10.39 -3.25
N ALA A 192 0.34 9.31 -2.79
CA ALA A 192 1.77 9.08 -2.88
C ALA A 192 2.08 7.86 -3.76
N VAL A 193 3.11 7.95 -4.58
CA VAL A 193 3.62 6.86 -5.41
C VAL A 193 5.09 6.68 -5.10
N LYS A 194 5.41 5.52 -4.54
CA LYS A 194 6.76 5.04 -4.29
C LYS A 194 7.16 4.09 -5.41
N SER A 195 8.40 4.19 -5.89
CA SER A 195 8.85 3.49 -7.10
C SER A 195 10.29 2.99 -6.99
N SER A 196 10.56 1.83 -7.57
CA SER A 196 11.93 1.31 -7.76
C SER A 196 12.67 1.96 -8.93
N ALA A 197 12.00 2.80 -9.71
CA ALA A 197 12.55 3.52 -10.86
C ALA A 197 12.11 5.00 -10.88
N PRO A 198 12.82 5.88 -11.60
CA PRO A 198 12.39 7.25 -11.82
C PRO A 198 10.96 7.32 -12.39
N ILE A 199 10.15 8.22 -11.81
CA ILE A 199 8.77 8.44 -12.25
C ILE A 199 8.46 9.93 -12.35
N ASN A 200 7.59 10.25 -13.31
CA ASN A 200 6.90 11.52 -13.40
C ASN A 200 5.41 11.32 -13.09
N MET A 201 4.85 12.23 -12.28
CA MET A 201 3.47 12.17 -11.80
C MET A 201 2.76 13.49 -12.11
N SER A 202 1.62 13.43 -12.79
CA SER A 202 0.81 14.60 -13.11
C SER A 202 -0.69 14.29 -13.08
N ARG A 203 -1.51 15.30 -12.81
CA ARG A 203 -2.98 15.20 -12.88
C ARG A 203 -3.45 15.35 -14.33
N ILE A 204 -4.47 14.58 -14.74
CA ILE A 204 -5.06 14.59 -16.09
C ILE A 204 -6.59 14.68 -16.08
#